data_AF-A0A7C6UF69-F1
#
_entry.id   AF-A0A7C6UF69-F1
#
_cell.length_a   1.000
_cell.length_b   1.000
_cell.length_c   1.000
_cell.angle_alpha   90.00
_cell.angle_beta   90.00
_cell.angle_gamma   90.00
#
_symmetry.space_group_name_H-M   'P 1'
#
loop_
_entity.id
_entity.type
_entity.pdbx_description
1 polymer ?
#
loop_
_entity_poly.entity_id
_entity_poly.type
_entity_poly.pdbx_seq_one_letter_code
_entity_poly.pdbx_strand_id
1 'polypeptide(L)'
;MNRIPILSFAGYSGTGKTTLIERLLPLLIESGLRVAVIKHDVHDFDIDREGKDSWRFTQAGAAVSAISSPEKAAFVEQRALSFSDVRARITDVDLILVEGYKSEDIPQIGLERQAAGLGFPDEVERYIALVTDADDVTGNPAGARSSAYAERSGADNVCYGVGGMCSGAGDVHTQARRHGIPVFGYDDIDAIAAFVLTYIRSEKNERGDFTHFDEAGRARMVDVGAKGETRRTAKAAGRVLLNRQTYDLIASSGVKKGDVLTVAQIAGIMGAKRTSDLIPMCHPIAVDGIDLSLSLNEERCAVDIEATVRCSGRTGVEMEALTAVSVAALTVYDMCKAVQRDIGITEIRLLEKTGGVHGDYVRKDEVK
;
A
#
# COMPACT_ATOMS: atom_id res chain seq x y z
N MET A 1 9.76 9.05 -4.54
CA MET A 1 9.84 8.18 -5.73
C MET A 1 8.99 6.96 -5.47
N ASN A 2 8.03 6.69 -6.36
CA ASN A 2 7.17 5.51 -6.26
C ASN A 2 8.05 4.25 -6.40
N ARG A 3 8.06 3.34 -5.42
CA ARG A 3 8.91 2.14 -5.47
C ARG A 3 8.26 1.16 -6.46
N ILE A 4 8.89 0.92 -7.61
CA ILE A 4 8.38 0.01 -8.65
C ILE A 4 8.43 -1.43 -8.09
N PRO A 5 7.35 -2.24 -8.17
CA PRO A 5 7.37 -3.65 -7.82
C PRO A 5 8.47 -4.42 -8.56
N ILE A 6 9.14 -5.34 -7.87
CA ILE A 6 10.23 -6.14 -8.41
C ILE A 6 9.96 -7.60 -8.09
N LEU A 7 10.11 -8.47 -9.09
CA LEU A 7 9.96 -9.91 -8.93
C LEU A 7 11.11 -10.63 -9.62
N SER A 8 11.80 -11.51 -8.88
CA SER A 8 12.91 -12.31 -9.41
C SER A 8 12.48 -13.73 -9.76
N PHE A 9 13.10 -14.31 -10.78
CA PHE A 9 12.97 -15.72 -11.14
C PHE A 9 14.30 -16.43 -10.83
N ALA A 10 14.27 -17.32 -9.85
CA ALA A 10 15.45 -17.96 -9.30
C ALA A 10 15.47 -19.46 -9.61
N GLY A 11 16.56 -19.94 -10.19
CA GLY A 11 16.73 -21.34 -10.57
C GLY A 11 18.12 -21.59 -11.13
N TYR A 12 18.54 -22.86 -11.19
CA TYR A 12 19.81 -23.25 -11.80
C TYR A 12 19.86 -22.94 -13.30
N SER A 13 21.05 -22.98 -13.91
CA SER A 13 21.15 -22.82 -15.37
C SER A 13 20.39 -23.94 -16.08
N GLY A 14 19.73 -23.62 -17.20
CA GLY A 14 18.94 -24.60 -17.95
C GLY A 14 17.54 -24.90 -17.41
N THR A 15 17.09 -24.30 -16.30
CA THR A 15 15.72 -24.52 -15.78
C THR A 15 14.62 -23.81 -16.59
N GLY A 16 14.98 -22.89 -17.50
CA GLY A 16 14.00 -22.21 -18.37
C GLY A 16 13.46 -20.88 -17.84
N LYS A 17 14.21 -20.19 -16.96
CA LYS A 17 13.88 -18.83 -16.47
C LYS A 17 13.59 -17.85 -17.60
N THR A 18 14.51 -17.67 -18.55
CA THR A 18 14.33 -16.76 -19.69
C THR A 18 13.06 -17.13 -20.47
N THR A 19 12.87 -18.41 -20.79
CA THR A 19 11.69 -18.89 -21.52
C THR A 19 10.38 -18.65 -20.77
N LEU A 20 10.37 -18.79 -19.44
CA LEU A 20 9.20 -18.51 -18.63
C LEU A 20 8.88 -17.00 -18.65
N ILE A 21 9.88 -16.15 -18.46
CA ILE A 21 9.71 -14.68 -18.53
C ILE A 21 9.18 -14.26 -19.90
N GLU A 22 9.75 -14.80 -20.99
CA GLU A 22 9.29 -14.56 -22.37
C GLU A 22 7.82 -14.95 -22.58
N ARG A 23 7.36 -16.07 -21.99
CA ARG A 23 5.95 -16.50 -22.07
C ARG A 23 5.01 -15.64 -21.23
N LEU A 24 5.49 -15.08 -20.11
CA LEU A 24 4.69 -14.22 -19.23
C LEU A 24 4.54 -12.79 -19.76
N LEU A 25 5.57 -12.25 -20.41
CA LEU A 25 5.60 -10.85 -20.86
C LEU A 25 4.36 -10.43 -21.67
N PRO A 26 3.90 -11.19 -22.69
CA PRO A 26 2.71 -10.82 -23.46
C PRO A 26 1.46 -10.65 -22.59
N LEU A 27 1.21 -11.57 -21.64
CA LEU A 27 0.03 -11.51 -20.76
C LEU A 27 0.09 -10.33 -19.79
N LEU A 28 1.28 -10.02 -19.27
CA LEU A 28 1.49 -8.87 -18.38
C LEU A 28 1.30 -7.54 -19.14
N ILE A 29 1.79 -7.46 -20.37
CA ILE A 29 1.63 -6.28 -21.23
C ILE A 29 0.17 -6.11 -21.68
N GLU A 30 -0.51 -7.19 -22.06
CA GLU A 30 -1.95 -7.18 -22.40
C GLU A 30 -2.82 -6.74 -21.22
N SER A 31 -2.35 -7.01 -19.99
CA SER A 31 -2.97 -6.51 -18.75
C SER A 31 -2.72 -5.02 -18.48
N GLY A 32 -2.05 -4.31 -19.40
CA GLY A 32 -1.79 -2.87 -19.36
C GLY A 32 -0.52 -2.47 -18.61
N LEU A 33 0.35 -3.41 -18.24
CA LEU A 33 1.60 -3.10 -17.54
C LEU A 33 2.73 -2.75 -18.51
N ARG A 34 3.48 -1.71 -18.19
CA ARG A 34 4.80 -1.47 -18.77
C ARG A 34 5.84 -2.25 -17.97
N VAL A 35 6.53 -3.20 -18.59
CA VAL A 35 7.42 -4.13 -17.87
C VAL A 35 8.87 -3.91 -18.28
N ALA A 36 9.77 -3.77 -17.30
CA ALA A 36 11.20 -3.87 -17.51
C ALA A 36 11.70 -5.28 -17.16
N VAL A 37 12.75 -5.73 -17.85
CA VAL A 37 13.43 -7.00 -17.54
C VAL A 37 14.91 -6.72 -17.30
N ILE A 38 15.42 -7.18 -16.15
CA ILE A 38 16.84 -7.18 -15.84
C ILE A 38 17.33 -8.62 -15.98
N LYS A 39 18.33 -8.84 -16.83
CA LYS A 39 19.07 -10.09 -16.88
C LYS A 39 20.48 -9.85 -16.38
N HIS A 40 20.86 -10.55 -15.31
CA HIS A 40 22.22 -10.51 -14.78
C HIS A 40 22.96 -11.77 -15.22
N ASP A 41 23.79 -11.63 -16.25
CA ASP A 41 24.68 -12.67 -16.73
C ASP A 41 26.09 -12.46 -16.15
N VAL A 42 26.76 -13.54 -15.78
CA VAL A 42 28.09 -13.53 -15.15
C VAL A 42 29.20 -13.76 -16.18
N HIS A 43 28.84 -13.94 -17.46
CA HIS A 43 29.76 -14.16 -18.56
C HIS A 43 29.75 -12.97 -19.53
N ASP A 44 30.94 -12.60 -20.03
CA ASP A 44 31.22 -11.47 -20.93
C ASP A 44 30.06 -11.15 -21.89
N PHE A 45 29.33 -10.08 -21.57
CA PHE A 45 28.27 -9.55 -22.41
C PHE A 45 28.77 -8.29 -23.11
N ASP A 46 29.13 -8.41 -24.39
CA ASP A 46 29.66 -7.29 -25.16
C ASP A 46 28.61 -6.73 -26.14
N ILE A 47 27.91 -5.69 -25.70
CA ILE A 47 27.08 -4.82 -26.57
C ILE A 47 27.97 -3.87 -27.39
N ASP A 48 29.17 -3.53 -26.90
CA ASP A 48 30.00 -2.44 -27.39
C ASP A 48 31.26 -2.94 -28.12
N ARG A 49 31.03 -3.40 -29.35
CA ARG A 49 32.06 -4.05 -30.17
C ARG A 49 33.17 -3.08 -30.61
N GLU A 50 34.38 -3.64 -30.72
CA GLU A 50 35.56 -2.94 -31.20
C GLU A 50 35.32 -2.15 -32.50
N GLY A 51 35.80 -0.89 -32.52
CA GLY A 51 35.72 0.00 -33.67
C GLY A 51 34.43 0.83 -33.79
N LYS A 52 33.40 0.59 -32.97
CA LYS A 52 32.21 1.46 -32.87
C LYS A 52 32.52 2.75 -32.10
N ASP A 53 31.70 3.79 -32.30
CA ASP A 53 31.94 5.11 -31.70
C ASP A 53 31.85 5.07 -30.17
N SER A 54 30.89 4.33 -29.60
CA SER A 54 30.79 4.06 -28.16
C SER A 54 32.05 3.39 -27.61
N TRP A 55 32.55 2.36 -28.29
CA TRP A 55 33.79 1.67 -27.92
C TRP A 55 34.98 2.63 -27.95
N ARG A 56 35.10 3.45 -29.00
CA ARG A 56 36.17 4.44 -29.13
C ARG A 56 36.11 5.48 -28.00
N PHE A 57 34.92 5.93 -27.61
CA PHE A 57 34.76 6.87 -26.49
C PHE A 57 35.19 6.24 -25.17
N THR A 58 34.81 4.98 -24.94
CA THR A 58 35.22 4.23 -23.75
C THR A 58 36.75 4.05 -23.70
N GLN A 59 37.39 3.66 -24.81
CA GLN A 59 38.85 3.55 -24.90
C GLN A 59 39.57 4.90 -24.74
N ALA A 60 38.92 5.99 -25.14
CA ALA A 60 39.42 7.35 -24.93
C ALA A 60 39.24 7.85 -23.47
N GLY A 61 38.64 7.05 -22.59
CA GLY A 61 38.51 7.35 -21.16
C GLY A 61 37.15 7.92 -20.75
N ALA A 62 36.12 7.85 -21.59
CA ALA A 62 34.76 8.22 -21.16
C ALA A 62 34.26 7.25 -20.08
N ALA A 63 33.83 7.80 -18.93
CA ALA A 63 33.29 6.99 -17.83
C ALA A 63 31.94 6.34 -18.18
N VAL A 64 31.17 7.00 -19.05
CA VAL A 64 29.88 6.53 -19.59
C VAL A 64 29.81 6.96 -21.05
N SER A 65 29.41 6.05 -21.96
CA SER A 65 29.05 6.40 -23.33
C SER A 65 27.58 6.05 -23.59
N ALA A 66 26.89 6.88 -24.37
CA ALA A 66 25.47 6.70 -24.67
C ALA A 66 25.24 6.78 -26.18
N ILE A 67 24.48 5.82 -26.71
CA ILE A 67 24.04 5.77 -28.11
C ILE A 67 22.53 5.95 -28.09
N SER A 68 21.99 6.93 -28.82
CA SER A 68 20.55 7.14 -28.90
C SER A 68 20.08 7.39 -30.33
N SER A 69 18.85 6.96 -30.59
CA SER A 69 18.06 7.28 -31.78
C SER A 69 16.64 7.65 -31.33
N PRO A 70 15.75 8.09 -32.23
CA PRO A 70 14.35 8.37 -31.87
C PRO A 70 13.59 7.19 -31.25
N GLU A 71 14.05 5.95 -31.47
CA GLU A 71 13.33 4.73 -31.07
C GLU A 71 14.03 3.93 -29.95
N LYS A 72 15.33 4.15 -29.72
CA LYS A 72 16.09 3.37 -28.74
C LYS A 72 17.32 4.10 -28.22
N ALA A 73 17.74 3.73 -27.02
CA ALA A 73 19.01 4.16 -26.44
C ALA A 73 19.75 2.99 -25.78
N ALA A 74 21.08 3.10 -25.72
CA ALA A 74 21.97 2.20 -25.01
C ALA A 74 23.01 3.02 -24.24
N PHE A 75 23.34 2.60 -23.03
CA PHE A 75 24.37 3.19 -22.18
C PHE A 75 25.44 2.14 -21.89
N VAL A 76 26.71 2.50 -22.03
CA VAL A 76 27.86 1.63 -21.76
C VAL A 76 28.68 2.26 -20.64
N GLU A 77 28.95 1.47 -19.59
CA GLU A 77 29.74 1.88 -18.43
C GLU A 77 30.75 0.77 -18.08
N GLN A 78 32.03 1.10 -17.95
CA GLN A 78 33.08 0.16 -17.54
C GLN A 78 33.35 0.26 -16.03
N ARG A 79 32.33 -0.07 -15.23
CA ARG A 79 32.47 -0.22 -13.77
C ARG A 79 31.52 -1.30 -13.27
N ALA A 80 31.83 -1.87 -12.11
CA ALA A 80 30.88 -2.71 -11.40
C ALA A 80 29.65 -1.89 -10.99
N LEU A 81 28.45 -2.35 -11.38
CA LEU A 81 27.17 -1.78 -10.98
C LEU A 81 26.49 -2.72 -9.99
N SER A 82 25.98 -2.18 -8.89
CA SER A 82 25.11 -2.93 -7.98
C SER A 82 23.72 -3.09 -8.58
N PHE A 83 22.92 -4.01 -8.02
CA PHE A 83 21.50 -4.12 -8.38
C PHE A 83 20.76 -2.78 -8.20
N SER A 84 21.09 -2.05 -7.12
CA SER A 84 20.50 -0.74 -6.84
C SER A 84 20.85 0.31 -7.90
N ASP A 85 22.08 0.28 -8.42
CA ASP A 85 22.51 1.16 -9.51
C ASP A 85 21.72 0.88 -10.80
N VAL A 86 21.56 -0.40 -11.15
CA VAL A 86 20.79 -0.81 -12.35
C VAL A 86 19.32 -0.42 -12.19
N ARG A 87 18.73 -0.69 -11.01
CA ARG A 87 17.35 -0.33 -10.71
C ARG A 87 17.10 1.17 -10.82
N ALA A 88 18.00 2.00 -10.31
CA ALA A 88 17.84 3.45 -10.30
C ALA A 88 17.74 4.08 -11.71
N ARG A 89 18.23 3.38 -12.74
CA ARG A 89 18.15 3.82 -14.15
C ARG A 89 16.84 3.42 -14.84
N ILE A 90 16.05 2.52 -14.25
CA ILE A 90 14.79 2.07 -14.81
C ILE A 90 13.68 3.00 -14.33
N THR A 91 13.07 3.70 -15.27
CA THR A 91 11.95 4.63 -15.04
C THR A 91 10.81 4.33 -16.01
N ASP A 92 9.62 4.86 -15.74
CA ASP A 92 8.47 4.77 -16.66
C ASP A 92 8.04 3.30 -16.96
N VAL A 93 7.99 2.48 -15.90
CA VAL A 93 7.49 1.10 -15.92
C VAL A 93 6.70 0.79 -14.65
N ASP A 94 5.81 -0.18 -14.73
CA ASP A 94 4.92 -0.64 -13.65
C ASP A 94 5.46 -1.86 -12.89
N LEU A 95 6.40 -2.59 -13.48
CA LEU A 95 6.97 -3.83 -12.96
C LEU A 95 8.40 -4.04 -13.47
N ILE A 96 9.28 -4.52 -12.60
CA ILE A 96 10.61 -5.01 -12.97
C ILE A 96 10.67 -6.52 -12.74
N LEU A 97 10.90 -7.29 -13.80
CA LEU A 97 11.23 -8.71 -13.71
C LEU A 97 12.74 -8.89 -13.70
N VAL A 98 13.24 -9.78 -12.85
CA VAL A 98 14.68 -10.02 -12.69
C VAL A 98 14.99 -11.48 -12.96
N GLU A 99 15.90 -11.73 -13.90
CA GLU A 99 16.59 -13.00 -14.05
C GLU A 99 18.02 -12.85 -13.51
N GLY A 100 18.26 -13.35 -12.29
CA GLY A 100 19.55 -13.25 -11.61
C GLY A 100 19.47 -12.53 -10.26
N TYR A 101 20.59 -11.97 -9.78
CA TYR A 101 20.67 -11.31 -8.47
C TYR A 101 20.11 -12.16 -7.31
N LYS A 102 20.44 -13.47 -7.30
CA LYS A 102 19.85 -14.45 -6.37
C LYS A 102 20.09 -14.12 -4.89
N SER A 103 21.15 -13.38 -4.58
CA SER A 103 21.51 -12.97 -3.21
C SER A 103 20.75 -11.73 -2.73
N GLU A 104 20.08 -10.99 -3.62
CA GLU A 104 19.32 -9.80 -3.21
C GLU A 104 18.05 -10.19 -2.47
N ASP A 105 17.68 -9.37 -1.49
CA ASP A 105 16.44 -9.51 -0.71
C ASP A 105 15.25 -8.96 -1.51
N ILE A 106 14.83 -9.74 -2.50
CA ILE A 106 13.74 -9.42 -3.43
C ILE A 106 12.82 -10.64 -3.49
N PRO A 107 11.49 -10.45 -3.55
CA PRO A 107 10.54 -11.54 -3.79
C PRO A 107 10.94 -12.42 -4.99
N GLN A 108 10.95 -13.75 -4.80
CA GLN A 108 11.44 -14.69 -5.81
C GLN A 108 10.39 -15.77 -6.14
N ILE A 109 10.23 -16.07 -7.43
CA ILE A 109 9.61 -17.31 -7.90
C ILE A 109 10.72 -18.33 -8.13
N GLY A 110 10.66 -19.45 -7.43
CA GLY A 110 11.62 -20.55 -7.53
C GLY A 110 11.31 -21.44 -8.73
N LEU A 111 12.31 -21.80 -9.51
CA LEU A 111 12.20 -22.69 -10.68
C LEU A 111 13.07 -23.92 -10.50
N GLU A 112 12.46 -25.08 -10.66
CA GLU A 112 13.11 -26.39 -10.68
C GLU A 112 12.72 -27.15 -11.95
N ARG A 113 13.63 -27.98 -12.48
CA ARG A 113 13.27 -29.05 -13.41
C ARG A 113 13.79 -30.37 -12.84
N GLN A 114 12.91 -31.35 -12.61
CA GLN A 114 13.27 -32.68 -12.12
C GLN A 114 14.31 -33.34 -13.05
N ALA A 115 14.16 -33.16 -14.35
CA ALA A 115 15.12 -33.67 -15.34
C ALA A 115 16.54 -33.11 -15.18
N ALA A 116 16.69 -31.92 -14.58
CA ALA A 116 18.01 -31.34 -14.28
C ALA A 116 18.64 -31.92 -13.01
N GLY A 117 17.85 -32.51 -12.09
CA GLY A 117 18.33 -33.18 -10.88
C GLY A 117 19.01 -32.28 -9.84
N LEU A 118 18.88 -30.95 -9.95
CA LEU A 118 19.60 -29.98 -9.11
C LEU A 118 18.75 -29.42 -7.95
N GLY A 119 17.43 -29.66 -7.92
CA GLY A 119 16.54 -29.10 -6.91
C GLY A 119 16.40 -27.57 -7.01
N PHE A 120 15.90 -26.95 -5.93
CA PHE A 120 15.86 -25.48 -5.80
C PHE A 120 17.20 -24.92 -5.29
N PRO A 121 17.56 -23.68 -5.68
CA PRO A 121 18.80 -23.04 -5.23
C PRO A 121 18.88 -22.72 -3.72
N ASP A 122 17.73 -22.56 -3.05
CA ASP A 122 17.61 -22.12 -1.65
C ASP A 122 16.44 -22.83 -0.96
N GLU A 123 16.28 -22.62 0.34
CA GLU A 123 15.13 -23.06 1.13
C GLU A 123 13.80 -22.57 0.52
N VAL A 124 12.79 -23.44 0.57
CA VAL A 124 11.51 -23.25 -0.13
C VAL A 124 10.79 -22.00 0.35
N GLU A 125 10.93 -21.69 1.63
CA GLU A 125 10.33 -20.58 2.38
C GLU A 125 10.81 -19.20 1.91
N ARG A 126 11.89 -19.15 1.12
CA ARG A 126 12.39 -17.93 0.48
C ARG A 126 11.55 -17.51 -0.71
N TYR A 127 10.83 -18.45 -1.33
CA TYR A 127 10.07 -18.21 -2.54
C TYR A 127 8.62 -17.85 -2.23
N ILE A 128 8.06 -16.94 -3.02
CA ILE A 128 6.63 -16.58 -2.95
C ILE A 128 5.76 -17.52 -3.81
N ALA A 129 6.37 -18.24 -4.74
CA ALA A 129 5.77 -19.27 -5.58
C ALA A 129 6.86 -20.18 -6.14
N LEU A 130 6.48 -21.40 -6.53
CA LEU A 130 7.36 -22.35 -7.22
C LEU A 130 6.82 -22.72 -8.60
N VAL A 131 7.74 -22.99 -9.54
CA VAL A 131 7.45 -23.54 -10.86
C VAL A 131 8.29 -24.80 -11.08
N THR A 132 7.65 -25.89 -11.47
CA THR A 132 8.28 -27.22 -11.57
C THR A 132 7.61 -28.07 -12.65
N ASP A 133 8.27 -29.15 -13.07
CA ASP A 133 7.77 -30.14 -14.03
C ASP A 133 7.42 -31.50 -13.38
N ALA A 134 7.26 -31.51 -12.05
CA ALA A 134 6.83 -32.69 -11.31
C ALA A 134 5.37 -33.08 -11.55
N ASP A 135 5.07 -34.38 -11.42
CA ASP A 135 3.76 -34.96 -11.77
C ASP A 135 2.58 -34.56 -10.84
N ASP A 136 2.83 -33.95 -9.65
CA ASP A 136 1.80 -33.59 -8.64
C ASP A 136 1.52 -32.07 -8.54
N VAL A 137 1.48 -31.38 -9.69
CA VAL A 137 1.16 -29.93 -9.76
C VAL A 137 -0.36 -29.66 -9.72
N THR A 138 -1.21 -30.66 -10.02
CA THR A 138 -2.66 -30.48 -10.11
C THR A 138 -3.33 -30.45 -8.72
N GLY A 139 -3.23 -29.32 -8.02
CA GLY A 139 -3.84 -29.18 -6.70
C GLY A 139 -3.62 -27.82 -6.05
N ASN A 140 -3.78 -26.72 -6.79
CA ASN A 140 -3.80 -25.39 -6.15
C ASN A 140 -5.17 -25.18 -5.48
N PRO A 141 -5.26 -24.96 -4.15
CA PRO A 141 -6.55 -24.65 -3.53
C PRO A 141 -7.01 -23.29 -4.05
N ALA A 142 -8.06 -23.30 -4.87
CA ALA A 142 -8.79 -22.10 -5.22
C ALA A 142 -9.20 -21.37 -3.92
N GLY A 143 -8.58 -20.22 -3.64
CA GLY A 143 -9.06 -19.27 -2.62
C GLY A 143 -8.42 -19.31 -1.22
N ALA A 144 -7.15 -19.68 -1.05
CA ALA A 144 -6.49 -19.62 0.26
C ALA A 144 -5.83 -18.25 0.58
N ARG A 145 -6.66 -17.36 1.14
CA ARG A 145 -6.39 -16.33 2.18
C ARG A 145 -5.29 -15.26 1.97
N SER A 146 -5.76 -14.02 1.84
CA SER A 146 -5.00 -12.76 1.84
C SER A 146 -4.50 -12.29 3.21
N SER A 147 -4.27 -13.18 4.19
CA SER A 147 -3.99 -12.76 5.59
C SER A 147 -2.65 -13.20 6.16
N ALA A 148 -1.81 -13.91 5.41
CA ALA A 148 -0.54 -14.42 5.92
C ALA A 148 0.67 -13.48 5.72
N TYR A 149 0.52 -12.40 4.94
CA TYR A 149 1.64 -11.51 4.59
C TYR A 149 1.89 -10.37 5.59
N ALA A 150 1.02 -10.17 6.59
CA ALA A 150 1.11 -9.03 7.52
C ALA A 150 1.95 -9.24 8.79
N GLU A 151 2.50 -10.45 9.03
CA GLU A 151 3.14 -10.78 10.32
C GLU A 151 4.65 -11.10 10.26
N ARG A 152 5.36 -10.81 9.16
CA ARG A 152 6.82 -10.95 9.12
C ARG A 152 7.55 -9.64 9.38
N SER A 153 7.39 -9.13 10.60
CA SER A 153 8.33 -8.18 11.20
C SER A 153 8.32 -8.37 12.72
N GLY A 154 9.18 -9.27 13.19
CA GLY A 154 9.35 -9.57 14.62
C GLY A 154 10.25 -10.78 14.80
N ALA A 155 11.50 -10.53 15.20
CA ALA A 155 12.40 -11.55 15.68
C ALA A 155 11.91 -12.14 17.01
N ASP A 156 12.44 -13.34 17.32
CA ASP A 156 12.40 -14.09 18.57
C ASP A 156 11.12 -14.90 18.87
N ASN A 157 11.23 -16.23 18.72
CA ASN A 157 11.20 -17.08 19.91
C ASN A 157 11.74 -18.48 19.66
N VAL A 158 12.61 -18.87 20.58
CA VAL A 158 13.26 -20.17 20.75
C VAL A 158 12.30 -21.15 21.42
N CYS A 159 12.23 -22.39 20.94
CA CYS A 159 11.87 -23.55 21.77
C CYS A 159 12.68 -24.79 21.34
N TYR A 160 13.58 -25.20 22.24
CA TYR A 160 14.34 -26.46 22.22
C TYR A 160 13.42 -27.69 22.37
N GLY A 161 13.81 -28.83 21.78
CA GLY A 161 13.65 -30.12 22.50
C GLY A 161 13.24 -31.37 21.71
N VAL A 162 14.25 -32.03 21.12
CA VAL A 162 14.52 -33.49 21.06
C VAL A 162 13.46 -34.46 20.49
N GLY A 163 13.84 -35.14 19.39
CA GLY A 163 13.50 -36.55 19.19
C GLY A 163 13.08 -36.93 17.77
N GLY A 164 14.02 -37.48 16.99
CA GLY A 164 13.68 -38.31 15.83
C GLY A 164 14.49 -37.98 14.58
N MET A 165 15.58 -38.71 14.37
CA MET A 165 16.12 -38.90 13.03
C MET A 165 15.05 -39.61 12.17
N CYS A 166 14.44 -38.88 11.24
CA CYS A 166 13.67 -39.46 10.15
C CYS A 166 14.38 -39.10 8.84
N SER A 167 15.10 -40.10 8.31
CA SER A 167 15.63 -40.13 6.95
C SER A 167 14.49 -40.06 5.94
N GLY A 168 14.47 -38.99 5.15
CA GLY A 168 13.58 -38.83 3.99
C GLY A 168 13.64 -37.40 3.49
N ALA A 169 14.27 -37.18 2.33
CA ALA A 169 14.07 -35.96 1.57
C ALA A 169 12.59 -35.89 1.21
N GLY A 170 11.81 -35.24 2.07
CA GLY A 170 10.39 -35.00 1.84
C GLY A 170 10.27 -34.12 0.62
N ASP A 171 9.63 -34.65 -0.42
CA ASP A 171 9.31 -34.01 -1.68
C ASP A 171 9.05 -32.50 -1.52
N VAL A 172 9.78 -31.67 -2.27
CA VAL A 172 9.73 -30.20 -2.14
C VAL A 172 8.30 -29.67 -2.32
N HIS A 173 7.46 -30.36 -3.08
CA HIS A 173 6.03 -30.05 -3.19
C HIS A 173 5.28 -30.22 -1.87
N THR A 174 5.65 -31.23 -1.08
CA THR A 174 5.10 -31.44 0.26
C THR A 174 5.53 -30.33 1.22
N GLN A 175 6.76 -29.83 1.09
CA GLN A 175 7.25 -28.70 1.89
C GLN A 175 6.54 -27.40 1.50
N ALA A 176 6.46 -27.06 0.20
CA ALA A 176 5.74 -25.89 -0.29
C ALA A 176 4.27 -25.87 0.15
N ARG A 177 3.57 -27.02 0.04
CA ARG A 177 2.18 -27.17 0.50
C ARG A 177 2.04 -26.94 2.01
N ARG A 178 2.99 -27.41 2.84
CA ARG A 178 2.98 -27.16 4.30
C ARG A 178 3.14 -25.67 4.64
N HIS A 179 3.91 -24.94 3.84
CA HIS A 179 4.14 -23.51 4.01
C HIS A 179 3.14 -22.61 3.27
N GLY A 180 2.16 -23.21 2.57
CA GLY A 180 1.14 -22.47 1.82
C GLY A 180 1.67 -21.76 0.58
N ILE A 181 2.83 -22.18 0.06
CA ILE A 181 3.46 -21.58 -1.11
C ILE A 181 2.83 -22.19 -2.38
N PRO A 182 2.29 -21.38 -3.30
CA PRO A 182 1.68 -21.87 -4.52
C PRO A 182 2.72 -22.51 -5.44
N VAL A 183 2.35 -23.63 -6.06
CA VAL A 183 3.18 -24.39 -6.98
C VAL A 183 2.47 -24.44 -8.33
N PHE A 184 3.20 -24.16 -9.41
CA PHE A 184 2.72 -24.12 -10.78
C PHE A 184 3.55 -25.03 -11.69
N GLY A 185 2.94 -25.48 -12.76
CA GLY A 185 3.61 -26.16 -13.87
C GLY A 185 4.22 -25.14 -14.82
N TYR A 186 5.23 -25.54 -15.59
CA TYR A 186 5.79 -24.66 -16.64
C TYR A 186 4.77 -24.24 -17.70
N ASP A 187 3.67 -24.99 -17.85
CA ASP A 187 2.62 -24.70 -18.82
C ASP A 187 1.45 -23.90 -18.23
N ASP A 188 1.43 -23.66 -16.92
CA ASP A 188 0.40 -22.89 -16.23
C ASP A 188 0.61 -21.37 -16.36
N ILE A 189 0.98 -20.90 -17.55
CA ILE A 189 1.40 -19.51 -17.80
C ILE A 189 0.32 -18.50 -17.39
N ASP A 190 -0.94 -18.78 -17.69
CA ASP A 190 -2.06 -17.91 -17.30
C ASP A 190 -2.23 -17.83 -15.78
N ALA A 191 -2.05 -18.95 -15.06
CA ALA A 191 -2.15 -18.98 -13.61
C ALA A 191 -0.97 -18.27 -12.95
N ILE A 192 0.24 -18.43 -13.50
CA ILE A 192 1.43 -17.71 -13.05
C ILE A 192 1.27 -16.20 -13.31
N ALA A 193 0.76 -15.80 -14.48
CA ALA A 193 0.47 -14.40 -14.78
C ALA A 193 -0.59 -13.81 -13.82
N ALA A 194 -1.67 -14.54 -13.55
CA ALA A 194 -2.69 -14.14 -12.59
C ALA A 194 -2.13 -13.99 -11.16
N PHE A 195 -1.23 -14.89 -10.76
CA PHE A 195 -0.51 -14.79 -9.49
C PHE A 195 0.35 -13.53 -9.44
N VAL A 196 1.16 -13.27 -10.47
CA VAL A 196 2.01 -12.06 -10.55
C VAL A 196 1.17 -10.78 -10.51
N LEU A 197 0.05 -10.73 -11.23
CA LEU A 197 -0.86 -9.57 -11.20
C LEU A 197 -1.50 -9.37 -9.83
N THR A 198 -1.85 -10.46 -9.15
CA THR A 198 -2.38 -10.41 -7.78
C THR A 198 -1.33 -9.92 -6.80
N TYR A 199 -0.09 -10.39 -6.92
CA TYR A 199 1.05 -9.94 -6.12
C TYR A 199 1.33 -8.44 -6.33
N ILE A 200 1.33 -7.97 -7.57
CA ILE A 200 1.49 -6.53 -7.87
C ILE A 200 0.35 -5.70 -7.25
N ARG A 201 -0.89 -6.21 -7.32
CA ARG A 201 -2.04 -5.56 -6.70
C ARG A 201 -1.95 -5.55 -5.17
N SER A 202 -1.42 -6.60 -4.53
CA SER A 202 -1.21 -6.59 -3.07
C SER A 202 -0.10 -5.62 -2.66
N GLU A 203 1.01 -5.56 -3.39
CA GLU A 203 2.08 -4.57 -3.17
C GLU A 203 1.59 -3.12 -3.40
N LYS A 204 0.66 -2.93 -4.34
CA LYS A 204 -0.03 -1.66 -4.55
C LYS A 204 -1.09 -1.37 -3.49
N ASN A 205 -1.77 -2.37 -2.91
CA ASN A 205 -2.81 -2.19 -1.88
C ASN A 205 -2.26 -2.06 -0.45
N GLU A 206 -1.10 -2.66 -0.14
CA GLU A 206 -0.39 -2.44 1.15
C GLU A 206 0.11 -1.00 1.27
N ARG A 207 0.35 -0.35 0.12
CA ARG A 207 0.30 1.10 0.03
C ARG A 207 -1.18 1.48 0.00
N GLY A 208 -1.77 1.80 1.13
CA GLY A 208 -3.10 2.43 1.13
C GLY A 208 -3.09 3.57 0.10
N ASP A 209 -3.73 3.36 -1.05
CA ASP A 209 -3.58 4.22 -2.21
C ASP A 209 -4.00 5.63 -1.78
N PHE A 210 -3.06 6.57 -1.77
CA PHE A 210 -3.39 7.97 -1.56
C PHE A 210 -4.07 8.45 -2.83
N THR A 211 -5.38 8.23 -2.91
CA THR A 211 -6.20 8.57 -4.08
C THR A 211 -6.11 10.06 -4.46
N HIS A 212 -5.68 10.92 -3.54
CA HIS A 212 -5.48 12.36 -3.75
C HIS A 212 -4.17 12.73 -4.45
N PHE A 213 -3.38 11.79 -4.96
CA PHE A 213 -2.20 12.07 -5.77
C PHE A 213 -2.33 11.50 -7.19
N ASP A 214 -1.72 12.17 -8.17
CA ASP A 214 -1.60 11.69 -9.54
C ASP A 214 -0.39 10.75 -9.70
N GLU A 215 -0.22 10.15 -10.88
CA GLU A 215 0.88 9.22 -11.19
C GLU A 215 2.27 9.88 -11.07
N ALA A 216 2.33 11.22 -11.10
CA ALA A 216 3.54 12.02 -10.89
C ALA A 216 3.74 12.45 -9.42
N GLY A 217 2.84 12.05 -8.50
CA GLY A 217 2.90 12.40 -7.08
C GLY A 217 2.44 13.84 -6.77
N ARG A 218 1.68 14.48 -7.66
CA ARG A 218 1.07 15.80 -7.42
C ARG A 218 -0.33 15.65 -6.85
N ALA A 219 -0.71 16.53 -5.94
CA ALA A 219 -2.05 16.50 -5.36
C ALA A 219 -3.11 16.71 -6.45
N ARG A 220 -4.13 15.86 -6.48
CA ARG A 220 -5.30 15.95 -7.36
C ARG A 220 -6.58 15.63 -6.59
N MET A 221 -7.67 16.30 -6.95
CA MET A 221 -9.01 15.89 -6.57
C MET A 221 -9.41 14.68 -7.43
N VAL A 222 -9.88 13.60 -6.80
CA VAL A 222 -10.27 12.36 -7.49
C VAL A 222 -11.50 12.61 -8.35
N ASP A 223 -11.53 12.16 -9.61
CA ASP A 223 -12.77 12.19 -10.38
C ASP A 223 -13.76 11.14 -9.84
N VAL A 224 -14.96 11.60 -9.46
CA VAL A 224 -16.06 10.77 -8.97
C VAL A 224 -17.23 10.72 -9.94
N GLY A 225 -17.10 11.32 -11.14
CA GLY A 225 -18.16 11.48 -12.13
C GLY A 225 -18.84 10.19 -12.55
N ALA A 226 -18.06 9.11 -12.71
CA ALA A 226 -18.55 7.78 -13.11
C ALA A 226 -19.17 6.96 -11.97
N LYS A 227 -19.09 7.42 -10.71
CA LYS A 227 -19.66 6.69 -9.56
C LYS A 227 -21.16 6.97 -9.46
N GLY A 228 -21.93 5.93 -9.13
CA GLY A 228 -23.35 6.08 -8.82
C GLY A 228 -23.58 6.92 -7.55
N GLU A 229 -24.69 7.66 -7.53
CA GLU A 229 -25.13 8.39 -6.34
C GLU A 229 -25.78 7.43 -5.33
N THR A 230 -25.35 7.51 -4.08
CA THR A 230 -25.89 6.71 -2.98
C THR A 230 -26.07 7.59 -1.76
N ARG A 231 -27.01 7.23 -0.88
CA ARG A 231 -27.10 7.84 0.45
C ARG A 231 -25.87 7.47 1.27
N ARG A 232 -25.27 8.45 1.92
CA ARG A 232 -24.03 8.31 2.70
C ARG A 232 -24.17 9.01 4.03
N THR A 233 -23.60 8.42 5.06
CA THR A 233 -23.58 8.99 6.41
C THR A 233 -22.18 8.85 6.98
N ALA A 234 -21.74 9.82 7.77
CA ALA A 234 -20.52 9.72 8.57
C ALA A 234 -20.78 10.27 9.97
N LYS A 235 -20.31 9.55 10.99
CA LYS A 235 -20.32 9.96 12.39
C LYS A 235 -18.89 10.13 12.88
N ALA A 236 -18.58 11.28 13.46
CA ALA A 236 -17.29 11.58 14.09
C ALA A 236 -17.48 12.03 15.54
N ALA A 237 -16.45 11.90 16.34
CA ALA A 237 -16.43 12.38 17.72
C ALA A 237 -15.09 13.02 18.08
N GLY A 238 -15.08 13.84 19.12
CA GLY A 238 -13.89 14.48 19.68
C GLY A 238 -14.15 14.97 21.10
N ARG A 239 -13.09 15.38 21.80
CA ARG A 239 -13.17 15.79 23.20
C ARG A 239 -12.32 17.03 23.47
N VAL A 240 -12.81 17.90 24.33
CA VAL A 240 -12.07 19.05 24.85
C VAL A 240 -11.89 18.89 26.36
N LEU A 241 -10.65 18.69 26.80
CA LEU A 241 -10.27 18.54 28.20
C LEU A 241 -10.08 19.90 28.87
N LEU A 242 -10.73 20.07 30.02
CA LEU A 242 -10.73 21.29 30.80
C LEU A 242 -10.24 20.99 32.23
N ASN A 243 -9.82 22.04 32.94
CA ASN A 243 -9.68 21.98 34.39
C ASN A 243 -11.04 22.14 35.08
N ARG A 244 -11.12 21.76 36.36
CA ARG A 244 -12.38 21.78 37.11
C ARG A 244 -13.03 23.18 37.14
N GLN A 245 -12.22 24.22 37.32
CA GLN A 245 -12.71 25.60 37.35
C GLN A 245 -13.41 26.00 36.04
N THR A 246 -12.81 25.70 34.90
CA THR A 246 -13.36 26.03 33.58
C THR A 246 -14.61 25.21 33.29
N TYR A 247 -14.58 23.92 33.64
CA TYR A 247 -15.74 23.04 33.55
C TYR A 247 -16.93 23.58 34.35
N ASP A 248 -16.72 23.93 35.63
CA ASP A 248 -17.77 24.45 36.51
C ASP A 248 -18.33 25.79 36.01
N LEU A 249 -17.49 26.63 35.38
CA LEU A 249 -17.93 27.87 34.74
C LEU A 249 -18.86 27.61 33.56
N ILE A 250 -18.53 26.65 32.68
CA ILE A 250 -19.42 26.27 31.57
C ILE A 250 -20.73 25.70 32.15
N ALA A 251 -20.64 24.75 33.08
CA ALA A 251 -21.80 24.10 33.70
C ALA A 251 -22.75 25.08 34.41
N SER A 252 -22.19 26.11 35.06
CA SER A 252 -22.98 27.12 35.80
C SER A 252 -23.51 28.27 34.92
N SER A 253 -22.96 28.49 33.73
CA SER A 253 -23.29 29.63 32.86
C SER A 253 -24.62 29.54 32.09
N GLY A 254 -25.54 28.68 32.56
CA GLY A 254 -26.83 28.37 31.94
C GLY A 254 -27.62 29.53 31.33
N VAL A 255 -27.86 29.40 30.01
CA VAL A 255 -28.99 29.91 29.20
C VAL A 255 -29.14 31.44 29.01
N LYS A 256 -28.66 32.32 29.89
CA LYS A 256 -28.95 33.77 29.77
C LYS A 256 -27.91 34.62 29.03
N LYS A 257 -26.73 34.08 28.66
CA LYS A 257 -25.65 34.86 28.01
C LYS A 257 -25.03 34.28 26.73
N GLY A 258 -25.66 33.26 26.13
CA GLY A 258 -25.09 32.54 24.99
C GLY A 258 -24.13 31.47 25.49
N ASP A 259 -24.64 30.24 25.52
CA ASP A 259 -23.94 29.08 26.05
C ASP A 259 -22.77 28.70 25.12
N VAL A 260 -21.58 28.47 25.69
CA VAL A 260 -20.38 28.00 24.99
C VAL A 260 -20.72 26.82 24.09
N LEU A 261 -21.56 25.90 24.56
CA LEU A 261 -21.98 24.72 23.80
C LEU A 261 -22.81 25.09 22.59
N THR A 262 -23.71 26.06 22.70
CA THR A 262 -24.55 26.52 21.58
C THR A 262 -23.73 27.22 20.50
N VAL A 263 -22.77 28.07 20.90
CA VAL A 263 -21.88 28.77 19.95
C VAL A 263 -20.99 27.75 19.24
N ALA A 264 -20.42 26.80 19.98
CA ALA A 264 -19.62 25.71 19.41
C ALA A 264 -20.45 24.80 18.48
N GLN A 265 -21.71 24.56 18.80
CA GLN A 265 -22.62 23.79 17.95
C GLN A 265 -22.86 24.49 16.60
N ILE A 266 -23.17 25.79 16.63
CA ILE A 266 -23.37 26.57 15.40
C ILE A 266 -22.07 26.59 14.57
N ALA A 267 -20.93 26.81 15.22
CA ALA A 267 -19.64 26.83 14.56
C ALA A 267 -19.31 25.49 13.89
N GLY A 268 -19.55 24.36 14.55
CA GLY A 268 -19.35 23.04 13.96
C GLY A 268 -20.26 22.78 12.76
N ILE A 269 -21.54 23.19 12.80
CA ILE A 269 -22.46 23.10 11.65
C ILE A 269 -21.95 23.94 10.47
N MET A 270 -21.44 25.16 10.74
CA MET A 270 -20.84 26.01 9.71
C MET A 270 -19.55 25.41 9.15
N GLY A 271 -18.72 24.82 10.01
CA GLY A 271 -17.48 24.14 9.64
C GLY A 271 -17.76 23.00 8.66
N ALA A 272 -18.74 22.14 8.97
CA ALA A 272 -19.15 21.05 8.09
C ALA A 272 -19.49 21.53 6.68
N LYS A 273 -20.26 22.62 6.56
CA LYS A 273 -20.68 23.19 5.26
C LYS A 273 -19.53 23.82 4.47
N ARG A 274 -18.42 24.17 5.13
CA ARG A 274 -17.24 24.79 4.51
C ARG A 274 -16.07 23.83 4.39
N THR A 275 -16.29 22.52 4.53
CA THR A 275 -15.22 21.52 4.51
C THR A 275 -14.38 21.59 3.23
N SER A 276 -15.00 21.72 2.06
CA SER A 276 -14.28 21.83 0.78
C SER A 276 -13.52 23.15 0.59
N ASP A 277 -13.87 24.21 1.33
CA ASP A 277 -13.09 25.45 1.37
C ASP A 277 -11.80 25.29 2.20
N LEU A 278 -11.82 24.37 3.18
CA LEU A 278 -10.75 24.17 4.16
C LEU A 278 -9.81 23.03 3.79
N ILE A 279 -10.36 21.93 3.26
CA ILE A 279 -9.61 20.71 2.91
C ILE A 279 -9.39 20.69 1.40
N PRO A 280 -8.16 20.95 0.91
CA PRO A 280 -7.93 21.32 -0.50
C PRO A 280 -8.45 20.34 -1.55
N MET A 281 -8.43 19.03 -1.25
CA MET A 281 -8.78 17.99 -2.21
C MET A 281 -10.19 17.40 -2.00
N CYS A 282 -10.98 17.96 -1.07
CA CYS A 282 -12.38 17.56 -0.87
C CYS A 282 -13.27 18.10 -1.98
N HIS A 283 -14.20 17.27 -2.46
CA HIS A 283 -15.25 17.73 -3.35
C HIS A 283 -16.21 18.68 -2.62
N PRO A 284 -16.79 19.67 -3.32
CA PRO A 284 -17.99 20.33 -2.85
C PRO A 284 -19.15 19.33 -2.78
N ILE A 285 -19.73 19.14 -1.59
CA ILE A 285 -20.84 18.21 -1.37
C ILE A 285 -22.07 19.00 -0.92
N ALA A 286 -23.22 18.74 -1.57
CA ALA A 286 -24.51 19.17 -1.07
C ALA A 286 -24.91 18.27 0.11
N VAL A 287 -24.85 18.82 1.32
CA VAL A 287 -25.14 18.09 2.56
C VAL A 287 -26.66 18.09 2.81
N ASP A 288 -27.23 16.91 3.04
CA ASP A 288 -28.66 16.73 3.30
C ASP A 288 -29.02 17.01 4.77
N GLY A 289 -28.10 16.74 5.70
CA GLY A 289 -28.33 16.96 7.13
C GLY A 289 -27.05 16.90 7.94
N ILE A 290 -27.00 17.72 9.00
CA ILE A 290 -25.91 17.80 9.96
C ILE A 290 -26.53 17.80 11.35
N ASP A 291 -26.26 16.75 12.12
CA ASP A 291 -26.63 16.64 13.53
C ASP A 291 -25.35 16.73 14.37
N LEU A 292 -25.20 17.75 15.20
CA LEU A 292 -24.04 17.96 16.05
C LEU A 292 -24.49 18.08 17.51
N SER A 293 -23.92 17.29 18.41
CA SER A 293 -24.19 17.35 19.84
C SER A 293 -22.92 17.66 20.62
N LEU A 294 -23.07 18.43 21.69
CA LEU A 294 -22.03 18.69 22.67
C LEU A 294 -22.60 18.39 24.05
N SER A 295 -21.88 17.64 24.87
CA SER A 295 -22.29 17.32 26.24
C SER A 295 -21.13 17.49 27.22
N LEU A 296 -21.45 17.94 28.43
CA LEU A 296 -20.47 18.02 29.52
C LEU A 296 -20.26 16.65 30.15
N ASN A 297 -19.00 16.31 30.38
CA ASN A 297 -18.55 15.11 31.05
C ASN A 297 -17.85 15.48 32.35
N GLU A 298 -18.56 15.31 33.48
CA GLU A 298 -18.06 15.73 34.79
C GLU A 298 -16.86 14.90 35.25
N GLU A 299 -16.91 13.59 35.05
CA GLU A 299 -15.86 12.66 35.47
C GLU A 299 -14.50 13.04 34.86
N ARG A 300 -14.51 13.45 33.58
CA ARG A 300 -13.30 13.82 32.84
C ARG A 300 -13.04 15.31 32.78
N CYS A 301 -13.91 16.14 33.38
CA CYS A 301 -13.91 17.59 33.22
C CYS A 301 -13.77 18.00 31.74
N ALA A 302 -14.69 17.52 30.89
CA ALA A 302 -14.56 17.65 29.44
C ALA A 302 -15.85 18.06 28.74
N VAL A 303 -15.71 18.56 27.51
CA VAL A 303 -16.80 18.68 26.54
C VAL A 303 -16.63 17.57 25.51
N ASP A 304 -17.58 16.63 25.48
CA ASP A 304 -17.68 15.59 24.47
C ASP A 304 -18.47 16.13 23.27
N ILE A 305 -17.98 15.87 22.05
CA ILE A 305 -18.55 16.38 20.81
C ILE A 305 -18.80 15.21 19.87
N GLU A 306 -20.02 15.10 19.31
CA GLU A 306 -20.33 14.14 18.25
C GLU A 306 -21.03 14.82 17.08
N ALA A 307 -20.61 14.52 15.86
CA ALA A 307 -21.21 15.02 14.63
C ALA A 307 -21.64 13.87 13.72
N THR A 308 -22.86 13.92 13.20
CA THR A 308 -23.35 13.03 12.15
C THR A 308 -23.72 13.86 10.92
N VAL A 309 -23.10 13.57 9.78
CA VAL A 309 -23.35 14.26 8.51
C VAL A 309 -23.92 13.26 7.50
N ARG A 310 -24.89 13.71 6.70
CA ARG A 310 -25.56 12.89 5.67
C ARG A 310 -25.57 13.61 4.33
N CYS A 311 -25.41 12.85 3.25
CA CYS A 311 -25.63 13.36 1.89
C CYS A 311 -26.15 12.26 0.96
N SER A 312 -26.59 12.68 -0.23
CA SER A 312 -26.91 11.83 -1.36
C SER A 312 -25.94 12.21 -2.48
N GLY A 313 -24.92 11.38 -2.71
CA GLY A 313 -23.80 11.77 -3.58
C GLY A 313 -22.84 10.66 -3.96
N ARG A 314 -21.79 11.05 -4.70
CA ARG A 314 -20.79 10.13 -5.29
C ARG A 314 -19.57 9.89 -4.40
N THR A 315 -19.39 10.74 -3.39
CA THR A 315 -18.29 10.68 -2.43
C THR A 315 -18.84 10.76 -1.00
N GLY A 316 -18.08 10.24 -0.03
CA GLY A 316 -18.45 10.22 1.38
C GLY A 316 -18.38 11.58 2.06
N VAL A 317 -18.90 11.65 3.29
CA VAL A 317 -18.97 12.86 4.13
C VAL A 317 -18.15 12.74 5.41
N GLU A 318 -17.12 11.88 5.39
CA GLU A 318 -16.21 11.67 6.53
C GLU A 318 -15.54 12.98 6.95
N MET A 319 -15.10 13.77 5.97
CA MET A 319 -14.39 15.02 6.20
C MET A 319 -15.32 16.10 6.75
N GLU A 320 -16.58 16.14 6.34
CA GLU A 320 -17.58 17.06 6.88
C GLU A 320 -17.85 16.78 8.36
N ALA A 321 -17.97 15.51 8.73
CA ALA A 321 -18.18 15.12 10.13
C ALA A 321 -16.95 15.46 11.00
N LEU A 322 -15.73 15.13 10.52
CA LEU A 322 -14.48 15.43 11.22
C LEU A 322 -14.24 16.94 11.35
N THR A 323 -14.54 17.70 10.30
CA THR A 323 -14.42 19.17 10.31
C THR A 323 -15.42 19.79 11.28
N ALA A 324 -16.67 19.29 11.33
CA ALA A 324 -17.67 19.75 12.28
C ALA A 324 -17.19 19.64 13.73
N VAL A 325 -16.69 18.47 14.12
CA VAL A 325 -16.12 18.21 15.45
C VAL A 325 -14.93 19.13 15.73
N SER A 326 -14.03 19.26 14.75
CA SER A 326 -12.80 20.06 14.91
C SER A 326 -13.11 21.54 15.13
N VAL A 327 -14.01 22.10 14.33
CA VAL A 327 -14.39 23.52 14.44
C VAL A 327 -15.18 23.78 15.72
N ALA A 328 -16.06 22.85 16.14
CA ALA A 328 -16.73 22.94 17.43
C ALA A 328 -15.73 22.93 18.59
N ALA A 329 -14.74 22.02 18.57
CA ALA A 329 -13.70 21.94 19.59
C ALA A 329 -12.83 23.22 19.66
N LEU A 330 -12.41 23.75 18.50
CA LEU A 330 -11.69 25.03 18.42
C LEU A 330 -12.53 26.19 18.97
N THR A 331 -13.85 26.14 18.78
CA THR A 331 -14.75 27.17 19.31
C THR A 331 -14.89 27.08 20.83
N VAL A 332 -14.96 25.86 21.41
CA VAL A 332 -14.91 25.69 22.87
C VAL A 332 -13.59 26.24 23.42
N TYR A 333 -12.46 25.93 22.78
CA TYR A 333 -11.16 26.50 23.16
C TYR A 333 -11.21 28.03 23.12
N ASP A 334 -11.68 28.62 22.01
CA ASP A 334 -11.72 30.07 21.83
C ASP A 334 -12.55 30.79 22.90
N MET A 335 -13.68 30.20 23.28
CA MET A 335 -14.59 30.72 24.31
C MET A 335 -14.02 30.58 25.73
N CYS A 336 -13.11 29.63 25.96
CA CYS A 336 -12.57 29.33 27.29
C CYS A 336 -11.11 29.78 27.52
N LYS A 337 -10.37 30.15 26.45
CA LYS A 337 -8.91 30.46 26.51
C LYS A 337 -8.52 31.59 27.48
N ALA A 338 -9.47 32.44 27.85
CA ALA A 338 -9.26 33.51 28.82
C ALA A 338 -9.16 32.99 30.27
N VAL A 339 -9.84 31.88 30.56
CA VAL A 339 -9.86 31.22 31.89
C VAL A 339 -8.76 30.17 31.96
N GLN A 340 -8.59 29.39 30.90
CA GLN A 340 -7.63 28.29 30.84
C GLN A 340 -6.93 28.25 29.48
N ARG A 341 -5.60 28.23 29.46
CA ARG A 341 -4.82 28.21 28.20
C ARG A 341 -4.32 26.83 27.79
N ASP A 342 -4.16 25.93 28.74
CA ASP A 342 -3.70 24.54 28.56
C ASP A 342 -4.86 23.57 28.25
N ILE A 343 -5.91 24.07 27.59
CA ILE A 343 -7.05 23.26 27.13
C ILE A 343 -6.56 22.25 26.09
N GLY A 344 -6.85 20.97 26.29
CA GLY A 344 -6.47 19.89 25.37
C GLY A 344 -7.62 19.53 24.44
N ILE A 345 -7.43 19.65 23.12
CA ILE A 345 -8.34 19.08 22.12
C ILE A 345 -7.81 17.70 21.75
N THR A 346 -8.59 16.67 22.03
CA THR A 346 -8.14 15.28 21.87
C THR A 346 -9.17 14.47 21.10
N GLU A 347 -8.76 13.28 20.69
CA GLU A 347 -9.70 12.21 20.39
C GLU A 347 -10.62 12.48 19.17
N ILE A 348 -10.26 13.42 18.29
CA ILE A 348 -10.97 13.67 17.02
C ILE A 348 -10.81 12.47 16.10
N ARG A 349 -11.92 11.78 15.83
CA ARG A 349 -11.93 10.51 15.10
C ARG A 349 -13.26 10.24 14.40
N LEU A 350 -13.21 9.42 13.36
CA LEU A 350 -14.39 8.83 12.75
C LEU A 350 -14.86 7.64 13.61
N LEU A 351 -16.15 7.60 13.91
CA LEU A 351 -16.81 6.50 14.62
C LEU A 351 -17.49 5.54 13.66
N GLU A 352 -18.18 6.07 12.66
CA GLU A 352 -18.96 5.27 11.71
C GLU A 352 -19.00 5.97 10.36
N LYS A 353 -19.06 5.20 9.29
CA LYS A 353 -19.60 5.68 8.01
C LYS A 353 -20.39 4.59 7.30
N THR A 354 -21.36 5.00 6.50
CA THR A 354 -22.17 4.09 5.68
C THR A 354 -22.26 4.58 4.24
N GLY A 355 -22.37 3.62 3.32
CA GLY A 355 -22.57 3.85 1.89
C GLY A 355 -21.29 4.07 1.08
N GLY A 356 -21.40 3.80 -0.23
CA GLY A 356 -20.29 3.84 -1.17
C GLY A 356 -19.64 2.49 -1.44
N VAL A 357 -18.69 2.49 -2.38
CA VAL A 357 -18.08 1.26 -2.93
C VAL A 357 -17.22 0.52 -1.90
N HIS A 358 -16.68 1.23 -0.90
CA HIS A 358 -15.80 0.65 0.12
C HIS A 358 -16.57 0.07 1.32
N GLY A 359 -17.90 0.05 1.26
CA GLY A 359 -18.76 -0.47 2.32
C GLY A 359 -18.76 0.39 3.59
N ASP A 360 -19.45 -0.14 4.59
CA ASP A 360 -19.65 0.52 5.88
C ASP A 360 -18.44 0.31 6.79
N TYR A 361 -18.15 1.30 7.61
CA TYR A 361 -17.11 1.25 8.63
C TYR A 361 -17.73 1.58 9.98
N VAL A 362 -17.36 0.79 10.98
CA VAL A 362 -17.63 1.06 12.39
C VAL A 362 -16.30 0.91 13.13
N ARG A 363 -15.94 1.95 13.89
CA ARG A 363 -14.73 1.93 14.71
C ARG A 363 -14.87 0.86 15.78
N LYS A 364 -13.88 -0.02 15.88
CA LYS A 364 -13.70 -0.94 17.00
C LYS A 364 -12.87 -0.23 18.07
N ASP A 365 -13.25 -0.36 19.34
CA ASP A 365 -12.66 0.39 20.46
C ASP A 365 -11.19 0.04 20.75
N GLU A 366 -10.60 -0.93 20.06
CA GLU A 366 -9.17 -1.22 20.06
C GLU A 366 -8.49 -0.53 18.87
N VAL A 367 -7.77 0.56 19.14
CA VAL A 367 -6.79 1.08 18.17
C VAL A 367 -5.50 0.29 18.37
N LYS A 368 -5.10 -0.48 17.36
CA LYS A 368 -3.75 -1.06 17.26
C LYS A 368 -2.67 0.03 17.27
#